data_AF-A0A3C1ZSY8-F1
#
_entry.id   AF-A0A3C1ZSY8-F1
#
_cell.length_a   1.000
_cell.length_b   1.000
_cell.length_c   1.000
_cell.angle_alpha   90.00
_cell.angle_beta   90.00
_cell.angle_gamma   90.00
#
_symmetry.space_group_name_H-M   'P 1'
#
loop_
_entity.id
_entity.type
_entity.pdbx_description
1 polymer ?
#
loop_
_entity_poly.entity_id
_entity_poly.type
_entity_poly.pdbx_seq_one_letter_code
_entity_poly.pdbx_strand_id
1 'polypeptide(L)'
;MNEKFENRLRKANVNYESIKRQRASVYSSSLVIIAIGVVVIITGYLYGKLTLEGGVISTVPLIVMAVGLTPIGLGFRKLVHYKQEFDDARRKKDKVDNVVKANNLLYDIDISFGKVIHGAQEVHAELKISGRR
;
A
#
# COMPACT_ATOMS: atom_id res chain seq x y z
N MET A 1 -18.81 29.01 4.34
CA MET A 1 -18.30 27.71 3.83
C MET A 1 -18.92 26.62 4.69
N ASN A 2 -19.37 25.50 4.13
CA ASN A 2 -20.15 24.50 4.89
C ASN A 2 -19.21 23.54 5.63
N GLU A 3 -19.40 23.30 6.94
CA GLU A 3 -18.61 22.36 7.74
C GLU A 3 -18.49 20.96 7.09
N LYS A 4 -19.54 20.56 6.36
CA LYS A 4 -19.56 19.30 5.60
C LYS A 4 -18.49 19.25 4.49
N PHE A 5 -18.19 20.39 3.87
CA PHE A 5 -17.16 20.51 2.85
C PHE A 5 -15.76 20.48 3.45
N GLU A 6 -15.53 21.24 4.53
CA GLU A 6 -14.26 21.27 5.25
C GLU A 6 -13.89 19.88 5.79
N ASN A 7 -14.86 19.17 6.36
CA ASN A 7 -14.66 17.79 6.81
C ASN A 7 -14.32 16.84 5.65
N ARG A 8 -14.89 17.03 4.46
CA ARG A 8 -14.53 16.22 3.27
C ARG A 8 -13.11 16.52 2.80
N LEU A 9 -12.72 17.79 2.78
CA LEU A 9 -11.37 18.24 2.43
C LEU A 9 -10.32 17.67 3.38
N ARG A 10 -10.57 17.79 4.70
CA ARG A 10 -9.71 17.21 5.74
C ARG A 10 -9.59 15.70 5.59
N LYS A 11 -10.71 14.97 5.46
CA LYS A 11 -10.71 13.51 5.30
C LYS A 11 -9.96 13.05 4.04
N ALA A 12 -10.15 13.72 2.90
CA ALA A 12 -9.48 13.35 1.67
C ALA A 12 -7.95 13.51 1.76
N ASN A 13 -7.48 14.63 2.34
CA ASN A 13 -6.06 14.87 2.53
C ASN A 13 -5.41 13.96 3.58
N VAL A 14 -6.08 13.75 4.72
CA VAL A 14 -5.62 12.81 5.75
C VAL A 14 -5.50 11.39 5.19
N ASN A 15 -6.51 10.93 4.45
CA ASN A 15 -6.50 9.59 3.85
C ASN A 15 -5.42 9.44 2.77
N TYR A 16 -5.17 10.49 1.98
CA TYR A 16 -4.09 10.48 1.00
C TYR A 16 -2.71 10.39 1.67
N GLU A 17 -2.46 11.21 2.69
CA GLU A 17 -1.16 11.25 3.36
C GLU A 17 -0.92 9.98 4.21
N SER A 18 -1.98 9.40 4.80
CA SER A 18 -1.89 8.14 5.56
C SER A 18 -1.50 6.97 4.65
N ILE A 19 -2.15 6.81 3.49
CA ILE A 19 -1.80 5.76 2.52
C ILE A 19 -0.40 5.99 1.96
N LYS A 20 -0.05 7.23 1.61
CA LYS A 20 1.29 7.58 1.12
C LYS A 20 2.40 7.18 2.09
N ARG A 21 2.20 7.35 3.41
CA ARG A 21 3.16 6.93 4.44
C ARG A 21 3.33 5.40 4.51
N GLN A 22 2.30 4.64 4.19
CA GLN A 22 2.36 3.18 4.18
C GLN A 22 3.21 2.62 3.03
N ARG A 23 3.56 3.43 2.01
CA ARG A 23 4.35 3.00 0.85
C ARG A 23 5.57 2.17 1.22
N ALA A 24 6.41 2.68 2.12
CA ALA A 24 7.64 2.00 2.49
C ALA A 24 7.38 0.64 3.13
N SER A 25 6.39 0.57 4.03
CA SER A 25 6.00 -0.66 4.74
C SER A 25 5.39 -1.70 3.81
N VAL A 26 4.50 -1.28 2.90
CA VAL A 26 3.88 -2.21 1.94
C VAL A 26 4.91 -2.74 0.95
N TYR A 27 5.77 -1.88 0.41
CA TYR A 27 6.81 -2.31 -0.53
C TYR A 27 7.82 -3.24 0.13
N SER A 28 8.31 -2.91 1.34
CA SER A 28 9.27 -3.77 2.05
C SER A 28 8.66 -5.13 2.39
N SER A 29 7.46 -5.14 2.97
CA SER A 29 6.77 -6.38 3.33
C SER A 29 6.45 -7.25 2.12
N SER A 30 6.04 -6.63 1.00
CA SER A 30 5.75 -7.36 -0.24
C SER A 30 7.02 -7.97 -0.84
N LEU A 31 8.14 -7.23 -0.81
CA LEU A 31 9.43 -7.69 -1.29
C LEU A 31 9.94 -8.89 -0.48
N VAL A 32 9.82 -8.84 0.86
CA VAL A 32 10.20 -9.97 1.73
C VAL A 32 9.37 -11.22 1.42
N ILE A 33 8.05 -11.08 1.26
CA ILE A 33 7.16 -12.20 0.94
C ILE A 33 7.52 -12.82 -0.43
N ILE A 34 7.77 -12.00 -1.44
CA ILE A 34 8.19 -12.48 -2.77
C ILE A 34 9.53 -13.21 -2.66
N ALA A 35 10.49 -12.65 -1.92
CA ALA A 35 11.80 -13.27 -1.72
C ALA A 35 11.69 -14.66 -1.07
N ILE A 36 10.83 -14.82 -0.06
CA ILE A 36 10.55 -16.13 0.55
C ILE A 36 10.05 -17.13 -0.50
N GLY A 37 9.10 -16.72 -1.35
CA GLY A 37 8.60 -17.58 -2.42
C GLY A 37 9.67 -18.00 -3.42
N VAL A 38 10.54 -17.07 -3.82
CA VAL A 38 11.68 -17.36 -4.71
C VAL A 38 12.64 -18.36 -4.05
N VAL A 39 12.97 -18.18 -2.77
CA VAL A 39 13.83 -19.11 -2.02
C VAL A 39 13.23 -20.51 -1.96
N VAL A 40 11.91 -20.64 -1.76
CA VAL A 40 11.21 -21.94 -1.76
C VAL A 40 11.32 -22.62 -3.14
N ILE A 41 11.14 -21.86 -4.23
CA ILE A 41 11.28 -22.39 -5.59
C ILE A 41 12.71 -22.86 -5.85
N ILE A 42 13.72 -22.05 -5.48
CA ILE A 42 15.14 -22.42 -5.64
C ILE A 42 15.45 -23.68 -4.85
N THR A 43 14.98 -23.77 -3.60
CA THR A 43 15.16 -24.96 -2.75
C THR A 43 14.54 -26.19 -3.39
N GLY A 44 13.31 -26.08 -3.90
CA GLY A 44 12.63 -27.16 -4.62
C GLY A 44 13.41 -27.60 -5.87
N TYR A 45 13.93 -26.65 -6.65
CA TYR A 45 14.73 -26.94 -7.83
C TYR A 45 16.04 -27.66 -7.50
N LEU A 46 16.80 -27.17 -6.51
CA LEU A 46 18.07 -27.79 -6.09
C LEU A 46 17.84 -29.19 -5.54
N TYR A 47 16.79 -29.36 -4.73
CA TYR A 47 16.41 -30.67 -4.22
C TYR A 47 16.06 -31.64 -5.35
N GLY A 48 15.25 -31.19 -6.33
CA GLY A 48 14.91 -31.99 -7.50
C GLY A 48 16.14 -32.42 -8.29
N LYS A 49 17.06 -31.49 -8.56
CA LYS A 49 18.30 -31.79 -9.25
C LYS A 49 19.10 -32.89 -8.54
N LEU A 50 19.29 -32.77 -7.22
CA LEU A 50 20.01 -33.77 -6.43
C LEU A 50 19.34 -35.15 -6.46
N THR A 51 18.00 -35.19 -6.40
CA THR A 51 17.27 -36.47 -6.45
C THR A 51 17.33 -37.14 -7.82
N LEU A 52 17.30 -36.35 -8.90
CA LEU A 52 17.43 -36.82 -10.28
C LEU A 52 18.83 -37.38 -10.56
N GLU A 53 19.87 -36.70 -10.08
CA GLU A 53 21.25 -37.19 -10.17
C GLU A 53 21.46 -38.52 -9.42
N GLY A 54 20.69 -38.75 -8.34
CA GLY A 54 20.63 -40.03 -7.62
C GLY A 54 19.79 -41.12 -8.29
N GLY A 55 19.25 -40.88 -9.50
CA GLY A 55 18.42 -41.85 -10.23
C GLY A 55 16.97 -41.95 -9.74
N VAL A 56 16.53 -41.09 -8.83
CA VAL A 56 15.17 -41.09 -8.27
C VAL A 56 14.32 -40.04 -8.97
N ILE A 57 13.29 -40.49 -9.67
CA ILE A 57 12.28 -39.59 -10.25
C ILE A 57 11.25 -39.29 -9.16
N SER A 58 11.25 -38.05 -8.68
CA SER A 58 10.32 -37.59 -7.64
C SER A 58 9.46 -36.42 -8.14
N THR A 59 8.17 -36.44 -7.80
CA THR A 59 7.23 -35.34 -8.05
C THR A 59 7.26 -34.28 -6.94
N VAL A 60 7.88 -34.60 -5.79
CA VAL A 60 8.00 -33.71 -4.62
C VAL A 60 8.64 -32.35 -4.98
N PRO A 61 9.76 -32.29 -5.74
CA PRO A 61 10.37 -31.01 -6.14
C PRO A 61 9.40 -30.07 -6.87
N LEU A 62 8.56 -30.63 -7.75
CA LEU A 62 7.57 -29.85 -8.51
C LEU A 62 6.48 -29.29 -7.60
N ILE A 63 6.01 -30.08 -6.63
CA ILE A 63 5.01 -29.62 -5.65
C ILE A 63 5.59 -28.49 -4.79
N VAL A 64 6.83 -28.62 -4.32
CA VAL A 64 7.51 -27.58 -3.53
C VAL A 64 7.64 -26.28 -4.32
N MET A 65 8.04 -26.36 -5.60
CA MET A 65 8.10 -25.19 -6.48
C MET A 65 6.72 -24.56 -6.68
N ALA A 66 5.66 -25.36 -6.87
CA ALA A 66 4.30 -24.86 -7.01
C ALA A 66 3.81 -24.13 -5.75
N VAL A 67 4.10 -24.66 -4.56
CA VAL A 67 3.77 -24.01 -3.28
C VAL A 67 4.48 -22.66 -3.16
N GLY A 68 5.72 -22.54 -3.62
CA GLY A 68 6.49 -21.30 -3.63
C GLY A 68 5.88 -20.16 -4.44
N LEU A 69 4.98 -20.44 -5.40
CA LEU A 69 4.25 -19.42 -6.15
C LEU A 69 3.21 -18.68 -5.29
N THR A 70 2.70 -19.32 -4.24
CA THR A 70 1.66 -18.75 -3.36
C THR A 70 2.10 -17.45 -2.70
N PRO A 71 3.22 -17.39 -1.95
CA PRO A 71 3.70 -16.13 -1.37
C PRO A 71 4.02 -15.08 -2.44
N ILE A 72 4.56 -15.47 -3.60
CA ILE A 72 4.82 -14.52 -4.71
C ILE A 72 3.52 -13.83 -5.14
N GLY A 73 2.45 -14.60 -5.37
CA GLY A 73 1.14 -14.06 -5.70
C GLY A 73 0.58 -13.13 -4.63
N LEU A 74 0.73 -13.48 -3.35
CA LEU A 74 0.33 -12.64 -2.23
C LEU A 74 1.10 -11.31 -2.17
N GLY A 75 2.41 -11.33 -2.43
CA GLY A 75 3.24 -10.13 -2.48
C GLY A 75 2.80 -9.18 -3.61
N PHE A 76 2.56 -9.71 -4.82
CA PHE A 76 2.03 -8.90 -5.91
C PHE A 76 0.64 -8.35 -5.62
N ARG A 77 -0.24 -9.15 -5.01
CA ARG A 77 -1.58 -8.69 -4.61
C ARG A 77 -1.50 -7.49 -3.66
N LYS A 78 -0.60 -7.50 -2.68
CA LYS A 78 -0.39 -6.37 -1.76
C LYS A 78 0.02 -5.10 -2.52
N LEU A 79 0.97 -5.21 -3.46
CA LEU A 79 1.42 -4.07 -4.27
C LEU A 79 0.30 -3.49 -5.15
N VAL A 80 -0.47 -4.36 -5.79
CA VAL A 80 -1.61 -3.94 -6.64
C VAL A 80 -2.68 -3.26 -5.79
N HIS A 81 -3.03 -3.85 -4.65
CA HIS A 81 -4.04 -3.30 -3.76
C HIS A 81 -3.64 -1.92 -3.23
N TYR A 82 -2.40 -1.77 -2.77
CA TYR A 82 -1.86 -0.48 -2.35
C TYR A 82 -1.92 0.57 -3.47
N LYS A 83 -1.57 0.18 -4.70
CA LYS A 83 -1.65 1.10 -5.85
C LYS A 83 -3.08 1.54 -6.11
N GLN A 84 -4.04 0.63 -6.06
CA GLN A 84 -5.46 0.94 -6.22
C GLN A 84 -5.95 1.90 -5.13
N GLU A 85 -5.66 1.61 -3.87
CA GLU A 85 -6.05 2.46 -2.73
C GLU A 85 -5.41 3.86 -2.83
N PHE A 86 -4.14 3.93 -3.21
CA PHE A 86 -3.43 5.18 -3.40
C PHE A 86 -4.06 6.01 -4.55
N ASP A 87 -4.35 5.38 -5.69
CA ASP A 87 -4.97 6.04 -6.84
C ASP A 87 -6.39 6.52 -6.50
N ASP A 88 -7.16 5.73 -5.75
CA ASP A 88 -8.50 6.11 -5.29
C ASP A 88 -8.46 7.29 -4.30
N ALA A 89 -7.53 7.27 -3.35
CA ALA A 89 -7.33 8.36 -2.40
C ALA A 89 -6.89 9.65 -3.12
N ARG A 90 -5.99 9.53 -4.09
CA ARG A 90 -5.56 10.63 -4.94
C ARG A 90 -6.73 11.22 -5.74
N ARG A 91 -7.53 10.39 -6.41
CA ARG A 91 -8.72 10.85 -7.14
C ARG A 91 -9.72 11.57 -6.24
N LYS A 92 -9.91 11.08 -5.01
CA LYS A 92 -10.78 11.75 -4.02
C LYS A 92 -10.22 13.11 -3.63
N LYS A 93 -8.91 13.21 -3.37
CA LYS A 93 -8.24 14.49 -3.11
C LYS A 93 -8.38 15.46 -4.29
N ASP A 94 -8.05 15.02 -5.50
CA ASP A 94 -8.11 15.83 -6.72
C ASP A 94 -9.53 16.39 -6.96
N LYS A 95 -10.57 15.59 -6.69
CA LYS A 95 -11.96 16.04 -6.79
C LYS A 95 -12.27 17.20 -5.84
N VAL A 96 -11.82 17.13 -4.57
CA VAL A 96 -12.08 18.20 -3.62
C VAL A 96 -11.22 19.43 -3.93
N ASP A 97 -9.96 19.24 -4.33
CA ASP A 97 -9.05 20.32 -4.74
C ASP A 97 -9.61 21.10 -5.94
N ASN A 98 -10.23 20.40 -6.89
CA ASN A 98 -10.88 21.05 -8.03
C ASN A 98 -12.07 21.91 -7.60
N VAL A 99 -12.86 21.49 -6.60
CA VAL A 99 -13.95 22.31 -6.06
C VAL A 99 -13.40 23.55 -5.34
N VAL A 100 -12.33 23.41 -4.55
CA VAL A 100 -11.68 24.56 -3.89
C VAL A 100 -11.20 25.57 -4.95
N LYS A 101 -10.47 25.11 -5.97
CA LYS A 101 -9.96 25.95 -7.06
C LYS A 101 -11.09 26.64 -7.82
N ALA A 102 -12.18 25.94 -8.13
CA ALA A 102 -13.33 26.50 -8.82
C ALA A 102 -14.02 27.63 -8.03
N ASN A 103 -13.86 27.66 -6.70
CA ASN A 103 -14.38 28.71 -5.84
C ASN A 103 -13.34 29.83 -5.56
N ASN A 104 -12.20 29.86 -6.26
CA ASN A 104 -11.07 30.79 -6.00
C ASN A 104 -10.59 30.79 -4.53
N LEU A 105 -10.73 29.65 -3.88
CA LEU A 105 -10.25 29.46 -2.52
C LEU A 105 -8.83 28.88 -2.56
N LEU A 106 -8.02 29.30 -1.60
CA LEU A 106 -6.75 28.67 -1.27
C LEU A 106 -6.93 27.99 0.08
N TYR A 107 -6.32 26.83 0.26
CA TYR A 107 -6.28 26.19 1.56
C TYR A 107 -4.87 25.69 1.84
N ASP A 108 -4.50 25.74 3.11
CA ASP A 108 -3.31 25.13 3.65
C ASP A 108 -3.73 24.07 4.69
N ILE A 109 -3.07 22.92 4.66
CA ILE A 109 -3.38 21.83 5.59
C ILE A 109 -2.09 21.26 6.19
N ASP A 110 -1.95 21.41 7.50
CA ASP A 110 -0.91 20.75 8.27
C ASP A 110 -1.46 19.41 8.78
N ILE A 111 -0.78 18.31 8.47
CA ILE A 111 -1.17 16.97 8.91
C ILE A 111 -0.03 16.36 9.71
N SER A 112 -0.30 16.21 11.00
CA SER A 112 0.60 15.60 11.96
C SER A 112 0.03 14.27 12.45
N PHE A 113 0.82 13.21 12.35
CA PHE A 113 0.43 11.87 12.79
C PHE A 113 1.12 11.57 14.12
N GLY A 114 0.34 11.34 15.16
CA GLY A 114 0.79 10.96 16.49
C GLY A 114 1.23 9.50 16.58
N LYS A 115 1.52 9.07 17.82
CA LYS A 115 1.86 7.67 18.11
C LYS A 115 0.67 6.75 17.85
N VAL A 116 0.97 5.54 17.40
CA VAL A 116 -0.02 4.46 17.29
C VAL A 116 -0.18 3.84 18.66
N ILE A 117 -1.39 3.89 19.22
CA ILE A 117 -1.75 3.25 20.49
C ILE A 117 -2.86 2.24 20.21
N HIS A 118 -2.61 0.96 20.49
CA HIS A 118 -3.56 -0.15 20.26
C HIS A 118 -4.14 -0.22 18.83
N GLY A 119 -3.34 0.10 17.80
CA GLY A 119 -3.78 0.07 16.40
C GLY A 119 -4.57 1.30 15.96
N ALA A 120 -4.92 2.21 16.86
CA ALA A 120 -5.45 3.53 16.54
C ALA A 120 -4.31 4.54 16.44
N GLN A 121 -4.28 5.32 15.36
CA GLN A 121 -3.32 6.40 15.19
C GLN A 121 -4.02 7.74 15.38
N GLU A 122 -3.53 8.55 16.30
CA GLU A 122 -3.98 9.94 16.43
C GLU A 122 -3.53 10.73 15.21
N VAL A 123 -4.47 11.45 14.58
CA VAL A 123 -4.20 12.31 13.44
C VAL A 123 -4.70 13.71 13.74
N HIS A 124 -3.77 14.66 13.81
CA HIS A 124 -4.08 16.08 13.91
C HIS A 124 -4.00 16.68 12.50
N ALA A 125 -5.10 17.31 12.07
CA ALA A 125 -5.18 17.96 10.77
C ALA A 125 -5.73 19.38 10.92
N GLU A 126 -4.85 20.36 10.91
CA GLU A 126 -5.21 21.78 10.98
C GLU A 126 -5.43 22.32 9.57
N LEU A 127 -6.60 22.90 9.31
CA LEU A 127 -7.00 23.39 7.99
C LEU A 127 -7.18 24.90 8.06
N LYS A 128 -6.45 25.64 7.23
CA LYS A 128 -6.57 27.09 7.08
C LYS A 128 -7.07 27.40 5.68
N ILE A 129 -8.23 28.04 5.58
CA ILE A 129 -8.80 28.45 4.29
C ILE A 129 -8.62 29.95 4.14
N SER A 130 -8.07 30.38 3.01
CA SER A 130 -7.94 31.78 2.63
C SER A 130 -8.66 32.03 1.30
N GLY A 131 -9.49 33.07 1.25
CA GLY A 131 -10.08 33.53 0.00
C GLY A 131 -9.14 34.50 -0.69
N ARG A 132 -8.89 34.32 -2.00
CA ARG A 132 -8.40 35.42 -2.82
C ARG A 132 -9.59 36.38 -3.00
N ARG A 133 -9.56 37.50 -2.26
CA ARG A 133 -10.32 38.69 -2.68
C ARG A 133 -9.73 39.23 -3.97
#